data_AF-A0A735V355-F1
#
_entry.id   AF-A0A735V355-F1
#
_cell.length_a   1.000
_cell.length_b   1.000
_cell.length_c   1.000
_cell.angle_alpha   90.00
_cell.angle_beta   90.00
_cell.angle_gamma   90.00
#
_symmetry.space_group_name_H-M   'P 1'
#
loop_
_entity.id
_entity.type
_entity.pdbx_description
1 polymer ?
#
loop_
_entity_poly.entity_id
_entity_poly.type
_entity_poly.pdbx_seq_one_letter_code
_entity_poly.pdbx_strand_id
1 'polypeptide(L)'
;MEEKTMSAGALLEEISRLREDVNTLTVAFSYLAFAIPESQMKLTLTSLQYESTNPRWSPQQQNSFKHLAKEIEERLGSSITIL
;
A
#
# COMPACT_ATOMS: atom_id res chain seq x y z
N MET A 1 -12.77 -20.04 -24.64
CA MET A 1 -13.04 -18.76 -23.96
C MET A 1 -13.64 -17.84 -25.00
N GLU A 2 -14.88 -17.42 -24.82
CA GLU A 2 -15.50 -16.44 -25.74
C GLU A 2 -14.83 -15.08 -25.54
N GLU A 3 -14.33 -14.48 -26.63
CA GLU A 3 -13.91 -13.09 -26.63
C GLU A 3 -15.15 -12.22 -26.46
N LYS A 4 -15.36 -11.73 -25.23
CA LYS A 4 -16.38 -10.72 -24.95
C LYS A 4 -16.02 -9.45 -25.72
N THR A 5 -16.68 -9.23 -26.84
CA THR A 5 -16.49 -8.03 -27.67
C THR A 5 -17.00 -6.82 -26.88
N MET A 6 -16.08 -6.06 -26.29
CA MET A 6 -16.41 -4.87 -25.50
C MET A 6 -16.38 -3.63 -26.41
N SER A 7 -17.39 -2.77 -26.32
CA SER A 7 -17.37 -1.51 -27.03
C SER A 7 -16.30 -0.58 -26.45
N ALA A 8 -15.80 0.36 -27.25
CA ALA A 8 -14.81 1.34 -26.78
C ALA A 8 -15.34 2.17 -25.59
N GLY A 9 -16.64 2.48 -25.56
CA GLY A 9 -17.27 3.17 -24.43
C GLY A 9 -17.25 2.34 -23.15
N ALA A 10 -17.63 1.06 -23.25
CA ALA A 10 -17.61 0.14 -22.10
C ALA A 10 -16.19 -0.09 -21.57
N LEU A 11 -15.18 -0.11 -22.45
CA LEU A 11 -13.77 -0.18 -22.03
C LEU A 11 -13.36 1.05 -21.21
N LEU A 12 -13.75 2.26 -21.63
CA LEU A 12 -13.40 3.50 -20.93
C LEU A 12 -14.10 3.61 -19.57
N GLU A 13 -15.36 3.17 -19.47
CA GLU A 13 -16.08 3.07 -18.21
C GLU A 13 -15.39 2.09 -17.26
N GLU A 14 -15.01 0.91 -17.75
CA GLU A 14 -14.30 -0.09 -16.97
C GLU A 14 -12.94 0.41 -16.47
N ILE A 15 -12.15 1.08 -17.32
CA ILE A 15 -10.88 1.70 -16.93
C ILE A 15 -11.09 2.77 -15.85
N SER A 16 -12.15 3.58 -16.00
CA SER A 16 -12.46 4.65 -15.03
C SER A 16 -12.80 4.08 -13.67
N ARG A 17 -13.62 3.02 -13.64
CA ARG A 17 -13.97 2.28 -12.42
C ARG A 17 -12.74 1.65 -11.76
N LEU A 18 -11.91 0.94 -12.53
CA LEU A 18 -10.67 0.34 -12.01
C LEU A 18 -9.73 1.38 -11.40
N ARG A 19 -9.64 2.57 -12.01
CA ARG A 19 -8.85 3.67 -11.46
C ARG A 19 -9.43 4.17 -10.12
N GLU A 20 -10.74 4.27 -10.00
CA GLU A 20 -11.41 4.68 -8.75
C GLU A 20 -11.21 3.63 -7.64
N ASP A 21 -11.31 2.34 -7.96
CA ASP A 21 -11.04 1.25 -7.03
C ASP A 21 -9.58 1.29 -6.54
N VAL A 22 -8.62 1.45 -7.46
CA VAL A 22 -7.19 1.58 -7.11
C VAL A 22 -6.94 2.80 -6.23
N ASN A 23 -7.59 3.93 -6.52
CA ASN A 23 -7.46 5.14 -5.71
C ASN A 23 -8.03 4.92 -4.29
N THR A 24 -9.21 4.31 -4.19
CA THR A 24 -9.85 3.98 -2.91
C THR A 24 -8.97 3.05 -2.07
N LEU A 25 -8.42 2.01 -2.68
CA LEU A 25 -7.48 1.12 -2.01
C LEU A 25 -6.22 1.87 -1.57
N THR A 26 -5.65 2.72 -2.42
CA THR A 26 -4.47 3.54 -2.08
C THR A 26 -4.71 4.40 -0.85
N VAL A 27 -5.89 5.05 -0.77
CA VAL A 27 -6.30 5.82 0.41
C VAL A 27 -6.46 4.92 1.63
N ALA A 28 -7.13 3.77 1.53
CA ALA A 28 -7.28 2.86 2.65
C ALA A 28 -5.92 2.35 3.18
N PHE A 29 -4.99 2.04 2.27
CA PHE A 29 -3.65 1.58 2.60
C PHE A 29 -2.77 2.66 3.25
N SER A 30 -2.95 3.95 2.94
CA SER A 30 -2.21 5.01 3.63
C SER A 30 -2.58 5.11 5.12
N TYR A 31 -3.80 4.71 5.49
CA TYR A 31 -4.22 4.62 6.89
C TYR A 31 -3.76 3.34 7.60
N LEU A 32 -3.19 2.36 6.88
CA LEU A 32 -2.86 1.07 7.45
C LEU A 32 -1.76 1.15 8.51
N ALA A 33 -0.82 2.09 8.37
CA ALA A 33 0.16 2.38 9.42
C ALA A 33 -0.56 2.67 10.73
N PHE A 34 -1.56 3.58 10.72
CA PHE A 34 -2.31 4.04 11.90
C PHE A 34 -3.10 2.93 12.60
N ALA A 35 -3.51 1.89 11.88
CA ALA A 35 -4.22 0.75 12.44
C ALA A 35 -3.30 -0.23 13.20
N ILE A 36 -1.98 -0.16 13.04
CA ILE A 36 -1.03 -1.07 13.70
C ILE A 36 -0.83 -0.63 15.16
N PRO A 37 -1.03 -1.52 16.15
CA PRO A 37 -0.73 -1.24 17.56
C PRO A 37 0.76 -0.94 17.76
N GLU A 38 1.09 0.03 18.63
CA GLU A 38 2.49 0.40 18.93
C GLU A 38 3.37 -0.80 19.32
N SER A 39 2.82 -1.74 20.09
CA SER A 39 3.51 -2.97 20.51
C SER A 39 3.96 -3.85 19.34
N GLN A 40 3.31 -3.74 18.18
CA GLN A 40 3.60 -4.52 16.98
C GLN A 40 4.34 -3.71 15.90
N MET A 41 4.45 -2.39 16.05
CA MET A 41 5.05 -1.53 15.03
C MET A 41 6.50 -1.88 14.73
N LYS A 42 7.31 -2.19 15.75
CA LYS A 42 8.72 -2.59 15.53
C LYS A 42 8.85 -3.87 14.73
N LEU A 43 8.10 -4.91 15.09
CA LEU A 43 8.09 -6.18 14.36
C LEU A 43 7.60 -5.97 12.92
N THR A 44 6.51 -5.21 12.76
CA THR A 44 5.93 -4.92 11.45
C THR A 44 6.90 -4.14 10.58
N LEU A 45 7.59 -3.15 11.13
CA LEU A 45 8.63 -2.39 10.44
C LEU A 45 9.74 -3.31 9.91
N THR A 46 10.26 -4.21 10.77
CA THR A 46 11.28 -5.18 10.35
C THR A 46 10.79 -6.09 9.24
N SER A 47 9.56 -6.61 9.34
CA SER A 47 8.96 -7.44 8.28
C SER A 47 8.82 -6.67 6.96
N LEU A 48 8.36 -5.42 7.00
CA LEU A 48 8.21 -4.60 5.80
C LEU A 48 9.55 -4.26 5.15
N GLN A 49 10.58 -3.95 5.95
CA GLN A 49 11.94 -3.73 5.45
C GLN A 49 12.49 -4.98 4.77
N TYR A 50 12.28 -6.16 5.36
CA TYR A 50 12.65 -7.44 4.75
C TYR A 50 11.94 -7.65 3.40
N GLU A 51 10.60 -7.54 3.37
CA GLU A 51 9.81 -7.72 2.15
C GLU A 51 10.14 -6.68 1.08
N SER A 52 10.56 -5.47 1.46
CA SER A 52 10.94 -4.42 0.52
C SER A 52 12.15 -4.76 -0.36
N THR A 53 12.97 -5.74 0.06
CA THR A 53 14.14 -6.22 -0.68
C THR A 53 13.92 -7.59 -1.30
N ASN A 54 12.77 -8.21 -1.06
CA ASN A 54 12.48 -9.57 -1.48
C ASN A 54 12.27 -9.62 -3.01
N PRO A 55 13.08 -10.40 -3.75
CA PRO A 55 13.00 -10.47 -5.22
C PRO A 55 11.72 -11.14 -5.73
N ARG A 56 10.92 -11.74 -4.85
CA ARG A 56 9.59 -12.26 -5.18
C ARG A 56 8.62 -11.17 -5.65
N TRP A 57 8.82 -9.93 -5.21
CA TRP A 57 7.93 -8.81 -5.49
C TRP A 57 8.38 -7.98 -6.69
N SER A 58 7.42 -7.38 -7.38
CA SER A 58 7.72 -6.40 -8.42
C SER A 58 8.37 -5.14 -7.80
N PRO A 59 9.12 -4.36 -8.59
CA PRO A 59 9.70 -3.10 -8.09
C PRO A 59 8.66 -2.15 -7.49
N GLN A 60 7.46 -2.12 -8.05
CA GLN A 60 6.37 -1.28 -7.53
C GLN A 60 5.89 -1.77 -6.16
N GLN A 61 5.72 -3.07 -5.97
CA GLN A 61 5.35 -3.67 -4.68
C GLN A 61 6.44 -3.46 -3.63
N GLN A 62 7.71 -3.64 -4.00
CA GLN A 62 8.85 -3.33 -3.13
C GLN A 62 8.82 -1.87 -2.68
N ASN A 63 8.54 -0.92 -3.58
CA ASN A 63 8.41 0.49 -3.23
C ASN A 63 7.21 0.76 -2.30
N SER A 64 6.09 0.07 -2.48
CA SER A 64 4.96 0.15 -1.54
C SER A 64 5.36 -0.31 -0.13
N PHE A 65 6.12 -1.39 0.01
CA PHE A 65 6.65 -1.82 1.31
C PHE A 65 7.60 -0.78 1.93
N LYS A 66 8.49 -0.19 1.13
CA LYS A 66 9.39 0.90 1.60
C LYS A 66 8.60 2.10 2.10
N HIS A 67 7.55 2.49 1.37
CA HIS A 67 6.72 3.62 1.75
C HIS A 67 6.02 3.34 3.08
N LEU A 68 5.36 2.19 3.24
CA LEU A 68 4.69 1.83 4.50
C LEU A 68 5.66 1.69 5.67
N ALA A 69 6.87 1.14 5.43
CA ALA A 69 7.92 1.09 6.44
C ALA A 69 8.32 2.49 6.92
N LYS A 70 8.47 3.46 6.02
CA LYS A 70 8.77 4.86 6.35
C LYS A 70 7.67 5.49 7.21
N GLU A 71 6.40 5.29 6.85
CA GLU A 71 5.26 5.80 7.63
C GLU A 71 5.23 5.23 9.07
N ILE A 72 5.57 3.94 9.25
CA ILE A 72 5.65 3.32 10.58
C ILE A 72 6.89 3.81 11.34
N GLU A 73 8.03 3.95 10.67
CA GLU A 73 9.27 4.48 11.26
C GLU A 73 9.11 5.92 11.74
N GLU A 74 8.44 6.77 10.96
CA GLU A 74 8.12 8.14 11.35
C GLU A 74 7.21 8.16 12.59
N ARG A 75 6.23 7.26 12.70
CA ARG A 75 5.37 7.16 13.90
C ARG A 75 6.12 6.65 15.13
N LEU A 76 7.00 5.68 14.97
CA LEU A 76 7.90 5.21 16.03
C LEU A 76 8.87 6.32 16.49
N GLY A 77 9.41 7.10 15.54
CA GLY A 77 10.30 8.24 15.81
C GLY A 77 9.59 9.46 16.39
N SER A 78 8.30 9.62 16.09
CA SER A 78 7.43 10.68 16.63
C SER A 78 6.99 10.41 18.07
N SER A 79 7.33 9.24 18.65
CA SER A 79 6.98 8.86 20.03
C SER A 79 7.80 9.58 21.12
N ILE A 80 8.44 10.72 20.81
CA ILE A 80 9.15 11.63 21.73
C ILE A 80 8.84 13.05 21.22
N THR A 81 8.12 13.97 21.88
CA THR A 81 7.94 14.36 23.28
C THR A 81 6.56 15.03 23.43
N ILE A 82 5.72 14.60 24.37
CA ILE A 82 4.71 15.50 24.95
C ILE A 82 5.45 16.29 26.03
N LEU A 83 5.66 17.59 25.79
CA LEU A 83 6.19 18.56 26.76
C LEU A 83 5.15 18.86 27.84
#